data_AF-A0A7J4EKX0-F1
#
_entry.id   AF-A0A7J4EKX0-F1
#
_cell.length_a   1.000
_cell.length_b   1.000
_cell.length_c   1.000
_cell.angle_alpha   90.00
_cell.angle_beta   90.00
_cell.angle_gamma   90.00
#
_symmetry.space_group_name_H-M   'P 1'
#
loop_
_entity.id
_entity.type
_entity.pdbx_description
1 polymer ?
#
loop_
_entity_poly.entity_id
_entity_poly.type
_entity_poly.pdbx_seq_one_letter_code
_entity_poly.pdbx_strand_id
1 'polypeptide(L)'
;MLKILKIRFLNSPNVSLNEIKNYKLKTVLKLLDLQISIKEKGSLNINLNDFGIREGISEVIVTTISLQKIPNAAPIGIIRRNNKTFCKVFKNSHTYDNIKATKLLVANIVYDPILFVQSAFTDLDSAEFKKLPDIKIPILKNANAWILFFCEYKEKSKAMIVDLNPLNAKFITPSIRAVNRGFNAVIEATIYGTRYKVFKNKKCFDWIDYYNKIVIKCGNSKDKKAMEMLYDFLKV
;
A
#
# COMPACT_ATOMS: atom_id res chain seq x y z
N MET A 1 -20.22 -21.03 -19.23
CA MET A 1 -19.38 -21.71 -18.21
C MET A 1 -19.34 -20.98 -16.84
N LEU A 2 -19.13 -19.66 -16.76
CA LEU A 2 -19.11 -18.89 -15.49
C LEU A 2 -20.45 -18.88 -14.69
N LYS A 3 -21.61 -18.82 -15.35
CA LYS A 3 -22.92 -18.87 -14.67
C LYS A 3 -23.25 -20.25 -14.06
N ILE A 4 -22.76 -21.32 -14.69
CA ILE A 4 -23.08 -22.71 -14.33
C ILE A 4 -22.33 -23.14 -13.06
N LEU A 5 -21.07 -22.69 -12.87
CA LEU A 5 -20.34 -22.98 -11.63
C LEU A 5 -20.86 -22.20 -10.42
N LYS A 6 -21.34 -20.96 -10.62
CA LYS A 6 -21.88 -20.13 -9.53
C LYS A 6 -23.10 -20.77 -8.86
N ILE A 7 -23.90 -21.52 -9.63
CA ILE A 7 -25.06 -22.30 -9.14
C ILE A 7 -24.60 -23.53 -8.32
N ARG A 8 -23.49 -24.18 -8.70
CA ARG A 8 -22.95 -25.34 -7.99
C ARG A 8 -22.36 -25.00 -6.61
N PHE A 9 -21.81 -23.79 -6.43
CA PHE A 9 -21.23 -23.35 -5.15
C PHE A 9 -22.26 -22.81 -4.15
N LEU A 10 -23.42 -22.33 -4.61
CA LEU A 10 -24.48 -21.81 -3.73
C LEU A 10 -25.32 -22.92 -3.07
N ASN A 11 -25.27 -24.15 -3.61
CA ASN A 11 -26.11 -25.27 -3.17
C ASN A 11 -25.35 -26.39 -2.41
N SER A 12 -24.06 -26.22 -2.09
CA SER A 12 -23.29 -27.21 -1.32
C SER A 12 -23.11 -26.76 0.14
N PRO A 13 -23.66 -27.48 1.14
CA PRO A 13 -23.66 -27.05 2.54
C PRO A 13 -22.29 -27.02 3.25
N ASN A 14 -21.20 -27.45 2.59
CA ASN A 14 -19.90 -27.68 3.25
C ASN A 14 -18.68 -27.06 2.53
N VAL A 15 -18.82 -25.95 1.80
CA VAL A 15 -17.64 -25.27 1.25
C VAL A 15 -17.01 -24.39 2.33
N SER A 16 -15.78 -24.71 2.73
CA SER A 16 -15.06 -23.96 3.76
C SER A 16 -14.71 -22.54 3.27
N LEU A 17 -14.62 -21.56 4.19
CA LEU A 17 -14.16 -20.20 3.88
C LEU A 17 -12.80 -20.19 3.16
N ASN A 18 -11.93 -21.16 3.48
CA ASN A 18 -10.62 -21.32 2.86
C ASN A 18 -10.72 -21.75 1.39
N GLU A 19 -11.65 -22.65 1.04
CA GLU A 19 -11.87 -23.06 -0.35
C GLU A 19 -12.42 -21.91 -1.20
N ILE A 20 -13.34 -21.10 -0.65
CA ILE A 20 -13.88 -19.92 -1.33
C ILE A 20 -12.77 -18.88 -1.56
N LYS A 21 -11.90 -18.66 -0.56
CA LYS A 21 -10.73 -17.77 -0.68
C LYS A 21 -9.76 -18.27 -1.75
N ASN A 22 -9.43 -19.57 -1.72
CA ASN A 22 -8.55 -20.19 -2.70
C ASN A 22 -9.11 -20.11 -4.13
N TYR A 23 -10.41 -20.32 -4.32
CA TYR A 23 -11.06 -20.18 -5.63
C TYR A 23 -11.04 -18.73 -6.15
N LYS A 24 -11.38 -17.76 -5.28
CA LYS A 24 -11.32 -16.33 -5.61
C LYS A 24 -9.89 -15.91 -5.97
N LEU A 25 -8.90 -16.37 -5.21
CA LEU A 25 -7.48 -16.10 -5.47
C LEU A 25 -7.05 -16.70 -6.81
N LYS A 26 -7.30 -18.00 -7.06
CA LYS A 26 -6.97 -18.66 -8.33
C LYS A 26 -7.57 -17.94 -9.55
N THR A 27 -8.81 -17.44 -9.42
CA THR A 27 -9.47 -16.68 -10.49
C THR A 27 -8.77 -15.35 -10.78
N VAL A 28 -8.43 -14.60 -9.73
CA VAL A 28 -7.65 -13.34 -9.84
C VAL A 28 -6.28 -13.58 -10.45
N LEU A 29 -5.57 -14.62 -9.99
CA LEU A 29 -4.24 -14.95 -10.50
C LEU A 29 -4.29 -15.30 -11.99
N LYS A 30 -5.30 -16.06 -12.40
CA LYS A 30 -5.53 -16.38 -13.82
C LYS A 30 -5.83 -15.14 -14.65
N LEU A 31 -6.60 -14.17 -14.13
CA LEU A 31 -6.92 -12.92 -14.84
C LEU A 31 -5.70 -12.02 -15.07
N LEU A 32 -4.67 -12.14 -14.22
CA LEU A 32 -3.46 -11.31 -14.28
C LEU A 32 -2.25 -12.05 -14.88
N ASP A 33 -2.45 -13.25 -15.42
CA ASP A 33 -1.39 -14.19 -15.82
C ASP A 33 -0.32 -14.37 -14.73
N LEU A 34 -0.73 -14.35 -13.47
CA LEU A 34 0.14 -14.49 -12.31
C LEU A 34 0.30 -15.97 -11.95
N GLN A 35 1.55 -16.43 -11.90
CA GLN A 35 1.91 -17.68 -11.25
C GLN A 35 2.51 -17.35 -9.88
N ILE A 36 1.68 -17.25 -8.85
CA ILE A 36 2.25 -17.30 -7.50
C ILE A 36 2.61 -18.75 -7.25
N SER A 37 3.90 -19.04 -7.08
CA SER A 37 4.35 -20.29 -6.48
C SER A 37 3.93 -20.26 -5.01
N ILE A 38 2.64 -20.50 -4.76
CA ILE A 38 2.14 -20.80 -3.43
C ILE A 38 2.72 -22.18 -3.16
N LYS A 39 3.77 -22.27 -2.34
CA LYS A 39 4.24 -23.56 -1.85
C LYS A 39 3.02 -24.24 -1.21
N GLU A 40 2.45 -25.22 -1.89
CA GLU A 40 1.36 -26.01 -1.31
C GLU A 40 1.95 -26.79 -0.12
N LYS A 41 1.27 -26.66 1.02
CA LYS A 41 1.53 -27.24 2.35
C LYS A 41 2.48 -26.46 3.27
N GLY A 42 1.89 -26.03 4.39
CA GLY A 42 2.46 -25.17 5.41
C GLY A 42 2.04 -23.73 5.14
N SER A 43 1.08 -23.20 5.91
CA SER A 43 0.84 -21.75 5.93
C SER A 43 2.19 -21.06 6.04
N LEU A 44 2.58 -20.30 5.01
CA LEU A 44 3.70 -19.37 5.13
C LEU A 44 3.34 -18.50 6.33
N ASN A 45 3.94 -18.78 7.49
CA ASN A 45 3.65 -18.06 8.72
C ASN A 45 4.39 -16.72 8.62
N ILE A 46 3.88 -15.85 7.74
CA ILE A 46 4.40 -14.51 7.52
C ILE A 46 4.10 -13.72 8.78
N ASN A 47 5.09 -13.63 9.65
CA ASN A 47 5.03 -12.78 10.80
C ASN A 47 5.25 -11.32 10.37
N LEU A 48 4.16 -10.56 10.34
CA LEU A 48 4.16 -9.15 9.94
C LEU A 48 5.10 -8.27 10.77
N ASN A 49 5.42 -8.67 12.02
CA ASN A 49 6.37 -7.93 12.87
C ASN A 49 7.78 -7.91 12.26
N ASP A 50 8.18 -9.00 11.60
CA ASP A 50 9.51 -9.12 11.00
C ASP A 50 9.66 -8.08 9.88
N PHE A 51 8.59 -7.85 9.13
CA PHE A 51 8.52 -6.87 8.04
C PHE A 51 8.17 -5.45 8.52
N GLY A 52 8.17 -5.19 9.83
CA GLY A 52 7.92 -3.85 10.38
C GLY A 52 6.46 -3.41 10.45
N ILE A 53 5.50 -4.28 10.11
CA ILE A 53 4.07 -3.97 10.26
C ILE A 53 3.63 -4.43 11.65
N ARG A 54 3.67 -3.51 12.63
CA ARG A 54 3.42 -3.78 14.06
C ARG A 54 2.03 -3.32 14.50
N GLU A 55 1.68 -3.57 15.77
CA GLU A 55 0.48 -2.99 16.38
C GLU A 55 0.46 -1.45 16.22
N GLY A 56 -0.73 -0.89 15.97
CA GLY A 56 -0.90 0.52 15.65
C GLY A 56 -1.06 0.74 14.14
N ILE A 57 -0.50 1.83 13.64
CA ILE A 57 -0.54 2.19 12.21
C ILE A 57 0.89 2.21 11.67
N SER A 58 1.16 1.41 10.64
CA SER A 58 2.43 1.38 9.93
C SER A 58 2.28 2.11 8.60
N GLU A 59 2.95 3.24 8.45
CA GLU A 59 2.93 4.02 7.20
C GLU A 59 3.83 3.35 6.15
N VAL A 60 3.23 2.94 5.04
CA VAL A 60 3.91 2.28 3.92
C VAL A 60 3.51 2.92 2.60
N ILE A 61 4.25 2.64 1.53
CA ILE A 61 3.76 2.91 0.17
C ILE A 61 3.20 1.61 -0.38
N VAL A 62 1.91 1.60 -0.67
CA VAL A 62 1.27 0.43 -1.28
C VAL A 62 1.38 0.53 -2.79
N THR A 63 1.65 -0.61 -3.43
CA THR A 63 1.54 -0.74 -4.88
C THR A 63 0.37 -1.64 -5.25
N THR A 64 -0.30 -1.25 -6.33
CA THR A 64 -1.47 -1.93 -6.89
C THR A 64 -1.36 -1.92 -8.41
N ILE A 65 -2.20 -2.68 -9.10
CA ILE A 65 -2.20 -2.73 -10.56
C ILE A 65 -3.63 -2.72 -11.09
N SER A 66 -3.86 -2.01 -12.19
CA SER A 66 -5.14 -2.05 -12.91
C SER A 66 -5.26 -3.33 -13.75
N LEU A 67 -6.46 -3.60 -14.27
CA LEU A 67 -6.68 -4.70 -15.23
C LEU A 67 -5.89 -4.48 -16.53
N GLN A 68 -5.61 -3.22 -16.88
CA GLN A 68 -4.77 -2.81 -18.01
C GLN A 68 -3.26 -2.91 -17.71
N LYS A 69 -2.88 -3.51 -16.58
CA LYS A 69 -1.49 -3.71 -16.14
C LYS A 69 -0.72 -2.40 -15.88
N ILE A 70 -1.44 -1.31 -15.59
CA ILE A 70 -0.85 -0.01 -15.22
C ILE A 70 -0.56 -0.02 -13.72
N PRO A 71 0.70 0.21 -13.29
CA PRO A 71 1.07 0.25 -11.88
C PRO A 71 0.57 1.53 -11.22
N ASN A 72 0.27 1.45 -9.93
CA ASN A 72 -0.04 2.60 -9.08
C ASN A 72 0.70 2.46 -7.74
N ALA A 73 1.12 3.58 -7.16
CA ALA A 73 1.74 3.66 -5.83
C ALA A 73 1.07 4.77 -5.02
N ALA A 74 0.78 4.53 -3.74
CA ALA A 74 0.24 5.56 -2.85
C ALA A 74 0.60 5.28 -1.38
N PRO A 75 0.83 6.31 -0.54
CA PRO A 75 0.99 6.12 0.90
C PRO A 75 -0.31 5.62 1.54
N ILE A 76 -0.21 4.59 2.38
CA ILE A 76 -1.34 4.05 3.16
C ILE A 76 -0.83 3.59 4.53
N GLY A 77 -1.59 3.96 5.57
CA GLY A 77 -1.43 3.39 6.90
C GLY A 77 -2.06 1.99 7.00
N ILE A 78 -1.24 0.97 7.23
CA ILE A 78 -1.70 -0.38 7.58
C ILE A 78 -1.94 -0.44 9.08
N ILE A 79 -3.16 -0.79 9.46
CA ILE A 79 -3.63 -0.82 10.85
C ILE A 79 -3.58 -2.25 11.35
N ARG A 80 -2.89 -2.47 12.48
CA ARG A 80 -2.98 -3.72 13.25
C ARG A 80 -3.57 -3.43 14.62
N ARG A 81 -4.72 -4.05 14.90
CA ARG A 81 -5.43 -3.93 16.18
C ARG A 81 -6.32 -5.14 16.40
N ASN A 82 -6.37 -5.66 17.64
CA ASN A 82 -7.23 -6.78 18.03
C ASN A 82 -7.08 -8.00 17.09
N ASN A 83 -5.85 -8.41 16.79
CA ASN A 83 -5.51 -9.50 15.86
C ASN A 83 -6.03 -9.33 14.42
N LYS A 84 -6.45 -8.12 14.02
CA LYS A 84 -6.82 -7.79 12.64
C LYS A 84 -5.75 -6.93 12.00
N THR A 85 -5.50 -7.17 10.72
CA THR A 85 -4.64 -6.36 9.85
C THR A 85 -5.51 -5.83 8.72
N PHE A 86 -5.65 -4.51 8.63
CA PHE A 86 -6.52 -3.88 7.63
C PHE A 86 -6.01 -2.49 7.28
N CYS A 87 -6.52 -1.91 6.19
CA CYS A 87 -6.33 -0.49 5.89
C CYS A 87 -7.65 0.17 5.48
N LYS A 88 -7.66 1.50 5.48
CA LYS A 88 -8.78 2.30 4.98
C LYS A 88 -8.34 2.98 3.69
N VAL A 89 -9.07 2.73 2.61
CA VAL A 89 -8.78 3.29 1.28
C VAL A 89 -9.93 4.18 0.85
N PHE A 90 -9.67 5.46 0.61
CA PHE A 90 -10.69 6.43 0.21
C PHE A 90 -11.16 6.19 -1.23
N LYS A 91 -12.45 6.46 -1.49
CA LYS A 91 -13.02 6.42 -2.84
C LYS A 91 -12.32 7.40 -3.77
N ASN A 92 -12.44 7.18 -5.08
CA ASN A 92 -11.86 8.01 -6.13
C ASN A 92 -10.32 8.03 -6.10
N SER A 93 -9.70 6.90 -5.75
CA SER A 93 -8.26 6.71 -5.85
C SER A 93 -7.95 5.48 -6.70
N HIS A 94 -6.83 5.49 -7.43
CA HIS A 94 -6.38 4.32 -8.19
C HIS A 94 -6.24 3.07 -7.31
N THR A 95 -5.78 3.23 -6.07
CA THR A 95 -5.71 2.15 -5.07
C THR A 95 -7.10 1.54 -4.80
N TYR A 96 -8.15 2.36 -4.67
CA TYR A 96 -9.53 1.88 -4.47
C TYR A 96 -9.99 1.01 -5.65
N ASP A 97 -9.85 1.53 -6.87
CA ASP A 97 -10.33 0.87 -8.08
C ASP A 97 -9.56 -0.42 -8.36
N ASN A 98 -8.23 -0.39 -8.16
CA ASN A 98 -7.38 -1.56 -8.34
C ASN A 98 -7.68 -2.66 -7.32
N ILE A 99 -7.90 -2.34 -6.04
CA ILE A 99 -8.28 -3.34 -5.02
C ILE A 99 -9.66 -3.93 -5.36
N LYS A 100 -10.60 -3.09 -5.80
CA LYS A 100 -11.95 -3.54 -6.18
C LYS A 100 -11.90 -4.55 -7.33
N ALA A 101 -11.04 -4.29 -8.33
CA ALA A 101 -10.88 -5.14 -9.51
C ALA A 101 -10.02 -6.39 -9.27
N THR A 102 -8.88 -6.23 -8.57
CA THR A 102 -7.85 -7.27 -8.49
C THR A 102 -7.76 -7.96 -7.14
N LYS A 103 -8.23 -7.34 -6.06
CA LYS A 103 -8.08 -7.84 -4.68
C LYS A 103 -6.63 -8.07 -4.25
N LEU A 104 -5.69 -7.37 -4.86
CA LEU A 104 -4.26 -7.49 -4.57
C LEU A 104 -3.69 -6.14 -4.18
N LEU A 105 -2.82 -6.18 -3.18
CA LEU A 105 -2.09 -5.02 -2.68
C LEU A 105 -0.72 -5.49 -2.22
N VAL A 106 0.32 -4.75 -2.57
CA VAL A 106 1.65 -4.96 -2.02
C VAL A 106 1.98 -3.80 -1.10
N ALA A 107 2.33 -4.09 0.15
CA ALA A 107 2.92 -3.10 1.04
C ALA A 107 4.42 -3.05 0.81
N ASN A 108 4.97 -1.88 0.50
CA ASN A 108 6.41 -1.66 0.36
C ASN A 108 6.90 -0.87 1.58
N ILE A 109 7.87 -1.42 2.28
CA ILE A 109 8.49 -0.78 3.44
C ILE A 109 9.62 0.08 2.88
N VAL A 110 9.47 1.39 3.02
CA VAL A 110 10.32 2.39 2.37
C VAL A 110 10.74 3.43 3.40
N TYR A 111 11.99 3.87 3.31
CA TYR A 111 12.57 4.90 4.17
C TYR A 111 13.00 6.15 3.39
N ASP A 112 12.60 6.25 2.13
CA ASP A 112 12.84 7.40 1.26
C ASP A 112 11.68 8.42 1.35
N PRO A 113 11.90 9.62 1.92
CA PRO A 113 10.88 10.65 2.04
C PRO A 113 10.40 11.18 0.67
N ILE A 114 11.24 11.15 -0.36
CA ILE A 114 10.90 11.64 -1.70
C ILE A 114 9.80 10.77 -2.30
N LEU A 115 9.92 9.44 -2.18
CA LEU A 115 8.91 8.51 -2.67
C LEU A 115 7.56 8.68 -1.97
N PHE A 116 7.55 8.99 -0.67
CA PHE A 116 6.31 9.29 0.06
C PHE A 116 5.62 10.54 -0.48
N VAL A 117 6.37 11.63 -0.68
CA VAL A 117 5.81 12.87 -1.23
C VAL A 117 5.35 12.66 -2.68
N GLN A 118 6.19 12.11 -3.55
CA GLN A 118 5.84 11.90 -4.96
C GLN A 118 4.58 11.04 -5.10
N SER A 119 4.52 9.88 -4.43
CA SER A 119 3.37 8.97 -4.53
C SER A 119 2.10 9.51 -3.88
N ALA A 120 2.19 10.56 -3.04
CA ALA A 120 1.02 11.22 -2.47
C ALA A 120 0.36 12.21 -3.43
N PHE A 121 1.13 12.82 -4.35
CA PHE A 121 0.65 13.90 -5.21
C PHE A 121 0.67 13.59 -6.71
N THR A 122 1.40 12.56 -7.12
CA THR A 122 1.59 12.18 -8.53
C THR A 122 1.66 10.67 -8.70
N ASP A 123 1.37 10.19 -9.91
CA ASP A 123 1.72 8.84 -10.31
C ASP A 123 3.24 8.74 -10.47
N LEU A 124 3.85 7.70 -9.88
CA LEU A 124 5.28 7.47 -10.01
C LEU A 124 5.64 7.03 -11.44
N ASP A 125 6.86 7.37 -11.87
CA ASP A 125 7.38 6.89 -13.14
C ASP A 125 7.47 5.36 -13.16
N SER A 126 7.24 4.76 -14.34
CA SER A 126 7.39 3.31 -14.55
C SER A 126 8.75 2.76 -14.08
N ALA A 127 9.80 3.59 -14.13
CA ALA A 127 11.14 3.29 -13.67
C ALA A 127 11.24 3.16 -12.14
N GLU A 128 10.26 3.58 -11.34
CA GLU A 128 10.26 3.34 -9.89
C GLU A 128 9.78 1.92 -9.54
N PHE A 129 9.17 1.23 -10.50
CA PHE A 129 8.60 -0.09 -10.30
C PHE A 129 9.53 -1.21 -10.80
N LYS A 130 9.44 -2.34 -10.12
CA LYS A 130 10.02 -3.62 -10.54
C LYS A 130 8.93 -4.69 -10.49
N LYS A 131 8.94 -5.61 -11.46
CA LYS A 131 8.13 -6.83 -11.42
C LYS A 131 9.03 -7.99 -11.04
N LEU A 132 8.54 -8.90 -10.21
CA LEU A 132 9.27 -10.12 -9.88
C LEU A 132 8.89 -11.22 -10.87
N PRO A 133 9.80 -12.15 -11.22
CA PRO A 133 9.49 -13.26 -12.12
C PRO A 133 8.23 -14.03 -11.69
N ASP A 134 8.11 -14.29 -10.38
CA ASP A 134 7.02 -15.06 -9.79
C ASP A 134 5.79 -14.20 -9.43
N ILE A 135 5.89 -12.87 -9.47
CA ILE A 135 4.81 -11.95 -9.11
C ILE A 135 4.85 -10.75 -10.06
N LYS A 136 3.96 -10.75 -11.06
CA LYS A 136 3.79 -9.64 -12.02
C LYS A 136 3.10 -8.40 -11.44
N ILE A 137 2.83 -8.39 -10.13
CA ILE A 137 2.35 -7.22 -9.41
C ILE A 137 3.57 -6.32 -9.15
N PRO A 138 3.49 -5.02 -9.47
CA PRO A 138 4.60 -4.11 -9.30
C PRO A 138 4.97 -3.94 -7.82
N ILE A 139 6.26 -3.96 -7.53
CA ILE A 139 6.86 -3.53 -6.25
C ILE A 139 7.73 -2.29 -6.50
N LEU A 140 8.08 -1.54 -5.46
CA LEU A 140 9.02 -0.43 -5.60
C LEU A 140 10.47 -0.93 -5.65
N LYS A 141 11.28 -0.38 -6.56
CA LYS A 141 12.69 -0.79 -6.74
C LYS A 141 13.52 -0.65 -5.46
N ASN A 142 13.28 0.42 -4.71
CA ASN A 142 14.04 0.78 -3.51
C ASN A 142 13.33 0.39 -2.20
N ALA A 143 12.39 -0.55 -2.24
CA ALA A 143 11.75 -1.07 -1.03
C ALA A 143 12.75 -1.89 -0.20
N ASN A 144 12.79 -1.67 1.12
CA ASN A 144 13.58 -2.47 2.05
C ASN A 144 13.01 -3.88 2.22
N ALA A 145 11.68 -3.98 2.20
CA ALA A 145 10.95 -5.22 2.16
C ALA A 145 9.58 -5.01 1.51
N TRP A 146 8.93 -6.09 1.11
CA TRP A 146 7.55 -6.05 0.65
C TRP A 146 6.74 -7.23 1.16
N ILE A 147 5.42 -7.01 1.23
CA ILE A 147 4.43 -8.03 1.59
C ILE A 147 3.29 -7.95 0.58
N LEU A 148 3.02 -9.04 -0.11
CA LEU A 148 1.86 -9.21 -0.97
C LEU A 148 0.67 -9.68 -0.14
N PHE A 149 -0.46 -9.01 -0.29
CA PHE A 149 -1.71 -9.33 0.38
C PHE A 149 -2.82 -9.69 -0.61
N PHE A 150 -3.62 -10.68 -0.24
CA PHE A 150 -4.98 -10.84 -0.74
C PHE A 150 -5.94 -9.98 0.09
N CYS A 151 -6.76 -9.21 -0.61
CA CYS A 151 -7.65 -8.23 -0.02
C CYS A 151 -9.09 -8.72 -0.01
N GLU A 152 -9.72 -8.67 1.15
CA GLU A 152 -11.17 -8.68 1.28
C GLU A 152 -11.61 -7.28 1.70
N TYR A 153 -12.74 -6.77 1.17
CA TYR A 153 -13.14 -5.40 1.48
C TYR A 153 -14.62 -5.26 1.77
N LYS A 154 -14.94 -4.24 2.56
CA LYS A 154 -16.30 -3.77 2.82
C LYS A 154 -16.39 -2.30 2.44
N GLU A 155 -17.23 -1.99 1.46
CA GLU A 155 -17.48 -0.60 1.05
C GLU A 155 -18.24 0.15 2.14
N LYS A 156 -17.88 1.42 2.34
CA LYS A 156 -18.57 2.42 3.16
C LYS A 156 -18.85 3.64 2.30
N SER A 157 -19.54 4.64 2.85
CA SER A 157 -19.95 5.83 2.10
C SER A 157 -18.79 6.56 1.41
N LYS A 158 -17.67 6.78 2.12
CA LYS A 158 -16.50 7.57 1.65
C LYS A 158 -15.21 6.77 1.40
N ALA A 159 -15.19 5.49 1.78
CA ALA A 159 -13.98 4.65 1.75
C ALA A 159 -14.36 3.17 1.73
N MET A 160 -13.39 2.29 1.55
CA MET A 160 -13.49 0.87 1.88
C MET A 160 -12.59 0.53 3.06
N ILE A 161 -13.03 -0.42 3.88
CA ILE A 161 -12.17 -1.11 4.85
C ILE A 161 -11.67 -2.38 4.18
N VAL A 162 -10.36 -2.57 4.12
CA VAL A 162 -9.70 -3.65 3.41
C VAL A 162 -8.98 -4.55 4.40
N ASP A 163 -9.47 -5.77 4.61
CA ASP A 163 -8.81 -6.80 5.38
C ASP A 163 -7.65 -7.40 4.56
N LEU A 164 -6.46 -7.44 5.17
CA LEU A 164 -5.20 -7.81 4.51
C LEU A 164 -4.75 -9.21 4.95
N ASN A 165 -4.77 -10.16 4.01
CA ASN A 165 -4.34 -11.55 4.24
C ASN A 165 -2.99 -11.78 3.53
N PRO A 166 -1.88 -11.97 4.25
CA PRO A 166 -0.56 -12.06 3.61
C PRO A 166 -0.45 -13.34 2.77
N LEU A 167 0.11 -13.20 1.56
CA LEU A 167 0.32 -14.29 0.60
C LEU A 167 1.81 -14.61 0.41
N ASN A 168 2.65 -13.58 0.36
CA ASN A 168 4.08 -13.71 0.15
C ASN A 168 4.79 -12.46 0.69
N ALA A 169 6.05 -12.57 1.07
CA ALA A 169 6.83 -11.46 1.56
C ALA A 169 8.33 -11.71 1.34
N LYS A 170 9.11 -10.64 1.18
CA LYS A 170 10.56 -10.75 1.03
C LYS A 170 11.28 -9.48 1.48
N PHE A 171 12.40 -9.66 2.18
CA PHE A 171 13.38 -8.61 2.40
C PHE A 171 14.24 -8.43 1.16
N ILE A 172 14.42 -7.19 0.72
CA ILE A 172 15.28 -6.84 -0.41
C ILE A 172 16.59 -6.27 0.11
N THR A 173 16.50 -5.21 0.91
CA THR A 173 17.67 -4.51 1.43
C THR A 173 17.41 -4.13 2.88
N PRO A 174 17.96 -4.87 3.86
CA PRO A 174 17.88 -4.45 5.25
C PRO A 174 18.61 -3.11 5.39
N SER A 175 17.95 -2.11 5.98
CA SER A 175 18.62 -0.89 6.44
C SER A 175 18.27 -0.64 7.89
N ILE A 176 19.30 -0.35 8.67
CA ILE A 176 19.17 0.09 10.05
C ILE A 176 19.39 1.60 10.01
N ARG A 177 18.42 2.37 10.53
CA ARG A 177 18.54 3.82 10.67
C ARG A 177 18.08 4.26 12.05
N ALA A 178 18.79 5.23 12.62
CA ALA A 178 18.32 5.94 13.81
C ALA A 178 17.06 6.75 13.47
N VAL A 179 16.27 7.08 14.50
CA VAL A 179 15.10 7.95 14.34
C VAL A 179 15.55 9.33 13.84
N ASN A 180 14.96 9.78 12.73
CA ASN A 180 15.20 11.11 12.20
C ASN A 180 13.90 11.93 12.25
N ARG A 181 13.92 13.03 13.02
CA ARG A 181 12.75 13.92 13.16
C ARG A 181 12.39 14.67 11.88
N GLY A 182 13.35 14.92 11.00
CA GLY A 182 13.13 15.48 9.67
C GLY A 182 12.32 14.54 8.79
N PHE A 183 12.70 13.26 8.70
CA PHE A 183 11.89 12.24 8.01
C PHE A 183 10.45 12.20 8.55
N ASN A 184 10.28 12.11 9.87
CA ASN A 184 8.95 12.08 10.49
C ASN A 184 8.13 13.35 10.15
N ALA A 185 8.78 14.52 10.15
CA ALA A 185 8.15 15.79 9.81
C ALA A 185 7.73 15.86 8.33
N VAL A 186 8.47 15.26 7.41
CA VAL A 186 8.05 15.14 6.00
C VAL A 186 6.78 14.30 5.87
N ILE A 187 6.68 13.18 6.59
CA ILE A 187 5.48 12.33 6.57
C ILE A 187 4.26 13.11 7.08
N GLU A 188 4.39 13.80 8.21
CA GLU A 188 3.31 14.65 8.74
C GLU A 188 2.92 15.78 7.78
N ALA A 189 3.89 16.50 7.22
CA ALA A 189 3.64 17.57 6.26
C ALA A 189 2.92 17.06 5.01
N THR A 190 3.25 15.85 4.54
CA THR A 190 2.59 15.18 3.40
C THR A 190 1.10 14.93 3.69
N ILE A 191 0.76 14.51 4.91
CA ILE A 191 -0.64 14.33 5.34
C ILE A 191 -1.39 15.67 5.30
N TYR A 192 -0.80 16.75 5.80
CA TYR A 192 -1.41 18.08 5.73
C TYR A 192 -1.51 18.60 4.29
N GLY A 193 -0.54 18.32 3.44
CA GLY A 193 -0.55 18.71 2.03
C GLY A 193 -1.67 18.03 1.24
N THR A 194 -1.87 16.72 1.43
CA THR A 194 -3.01 16.01 0.80
C THR A 194 -4.35 16.53 1.29
N ARG A 195 -4.49 16.81 2.59
CA ARG A 195 -5.68 17.48 3.16
C ARG A 195 -5.90 18.88 2.59
N TYR A 196 -4.84 19.66 2.40
CA TYR A 196 -4.93 20.98 1.79
C TYR A 196 -5.43 20.91 0.34
N LYS A 197 -4.94 19.96 -0.46
CA LYS A 197 -5.43 19.76 -1.83
C LYS A 197 -6.93 19.49 -1.89
N VAL A 198 -7.45 18.71 -0.94
CA VAL A 198 -8.87 18.32 -0.87
C VAL A 198 -9.75 19.42 -0.28
N PHE A 199 -9.35 20.02 0.86
CA PHE A 199 -10.21 20.90 1.64
C PHE A 199 -9.86 22.39 1.54
N LYS A 200 -8.71 22.75 0.96
CA LYS A 200 -8.21 24.13 0.83
C LYS A 200 -8.15 24.91 2.16
N ASN A 201 -7.99 24.20 3.28
CA ASN A 201 -7.91 24.80 4.61
C ASN A 201 -6.52 25.42 4.84
N LYS A 202 -6.47 26.75 4.98
CA LYS A 202 -5.21 27.50 5.19
C LYS A 202 -4.43 27.06 6.43
N LYS A 203 -5.09 26.57 7.49
CA LYS A 203 -4.40 26.05 8.69
C LYS A 203 -3.47 24.87 8.36
N CYS A 204 -3.69 24.15 7.26
CA CYS A 204 -2.79 23.10 6.82
C CYS A 204 -1.40 23.65 6.45
N PHE A 205 -1.31 24.88 5.91
CA PHE A 205 -0.02 25.49 5.61
C PHE A 205 0.76 25.87 6.86
N ASP A 206 0.10 26.42 7.89
CA ASP A 206 0.75 26.74 9.17
C ASP A 206 1.45 25.49 9.76
N TRP A 207 0.80 24.33 9.64
CA TRP A 207 1.37 23.05 10.05
C TRP A 207 2.53 22.62 9.14
N ILE A 208 2.40 22.72 7.81
CA ILE A 208 3.47 22.39 6.87
C ILE A 208 4.72 23.25 7.17
N ASP A 209 4.56 24.56 7.38
CA ASP A 209 5.66 25.48 7.73
C ASP A 209 6.28 25.13 9.08
N TYR A 210 5.47 24.74 10.07
CA TYR A 210 5.97 24.26 11.35
C TYR A 210 6.85 23.00 11.17
N TYR A 211 6.38 22.01 10.39
CA TYR A 211 7.17 20.82 10.11
C TYR A 211 8.43 21.13 9.29
N ASN A 212 8.38 22.12 8.39
CA ASN A 212 9.54 22.53 7.61
C ASN A 212 10.69 23.02 8.51
N LYS A 213 10.39 23.74 9.59
CA LYS A 213 11.40 24.13 10.58
C LYS A 213 12.11 22.92 11.19
N ILE A 214 11.39 21.82 11.39
CA ILE A 214 11.97 20.55 11.89
C ILE A 214 12.80 19.88 10.79
N VAL A 215 12.33 19.85 9.55
CA VAL A 215 13.07 19.31 8.39
C VAL A 215 14.38 20.06 8.17
N ILE A 216 14.37 21.39 8.23
CA ILE A 216 15.58 22.22 8.08
C ILE A 216 16.61 21.87 9.15
N LYS A 217 16.16 21.71 10.40
CA LYS A 217 17.04 21.44 11.56
C LYS A 217 17.56 20.01 11.62
N CYS A 218 16.72 19.01 11.32
CA CYS A 218 16.99 17.60 11.61
C CYS A 218 17.09 16.72 10.36
N GLY A 219 16.56 17.16 9.23
CA GLY A 219 16.48 16.40 8.01
C GLY A 219 17.81 16.32 7.27
N ASN A 220 18.01 15.21 6.58
CA ASN A 220 19.09 15.04 5.60
C ASN A 220 18.72 15.72 4.26
N SER A 221 19.58 15.58 3.25
CA SER A 221 19.35 16.15 1.92
C SER A 221 18.07 15.66 1.24
N LYS A 222 17.71 14.37 1.40
CA LYS A 222 16.46 13.82 0.85
C LYS A 222 15.23 14.34 1.58
N ASP A 223 15.28 14.49 2.91
CA ASP A 223 14.16 15.04 3.68
C ASP A 223 13.87 16.49 3.24
N LYS A 224 14.92 17.31 3.11
CA LYS A 224 14.82 18.69 2.62
C LYS A 224 14.29 18.74 1.19
N LYS A 225 14.78 17.88 0.31
CA LYS A 225 14.32 17.81 -1.07
C LYS A 225 12.85 17.39 -1.18
N ALA A 226 12.43 16.41 -0.39
CA ALA A 226 11.05 15.99 -0.33
C ALA A 226 10.13 17.14 0.13
N MET A 227 10.60 17.96 1.07
CA MET A 227 9.87 19.14 1.53
C MET A 227 9.77 20.22 0.45
N GLU A 228 10.85 20.52 -0.28
CA GLU A 228 10.80 21.41 -1.45
C GLU A 228 9.75 20.94 -2.47
N MET A 229 9.78 19.65 -2.81
CA MET A 229 8.81 19.06 -3.74
C MET A 229 7.38 19.14 -3.24
N LEU A 230 7.17 19.02 -1.92
CA LEU A 230 5.85 19.22 -1.32
C LEU A 230 5.36 20.65 -1.58
N TYR A 231 6.17 21.68 -1.34
CA TYR A 231 5.80 23.07 -1.66
C TYR A 231 5.49 23.25 -3.15
N ASP A 232 6.33 22.72 -4.04
CA ASP A 232 6.13 22.76 -5.50
C ASP A 232 4.77 22.17 -5.90
N PHE A 233 4.42 20.99 -5.38
CA PHE A 233 3.13 20.36 -5.65
C PHE A 233 1.95 21.18 -5.14
N LEU A 234 2.13 21.91 -4.05
CA LEU A 234 1.11 22.78 -3.47
C LEU A 234 1.00 24.13 -4.19
N LYS A 235 1.96 24.47 -5.08
CA LYS A 235 2.05 25.73 -5.84
C LYS A 235 2.06 26.97 -4.94
N VAL A 236 2.85 26.90 -3.88
CA VAL A 236 3.14 28.00 -2.95
C VAL A 236 4.61 28.33 -3.00
#